data_AF-A0A946YNS6-F1
#
_entry.id   AF-A0A946YNS6-F1
#
_cell.length_a   1.000
_cell.length_b   1.000
_cell.length_c   1.000
_cell.angle_alpha   90.00
_cell.angle_beta   90.00
_cell.angle_gamma   90.00
#
_symmetry.space_group_name_H-M   'P 1'
#
loop_
_entity.id
_entity.type
_entity.pdbx_description
1 polymer ?
#
loop_
_entity_poly.entity_id
_entity_poly.type
_entity_poly.pdbx_seq_one_letter_code
_entity_poly.pdbx_strand_id
1 'polypeptide(L)'
;MFLRNTARLAALGLLSFILVACGGSSSSTSCASVNANCNDPVQSFNALGADGPMAFAIIELFRLSDYLLSPIGAPNLLDASARSDANGQALGLNISQSDGNGNPPGAGPFVLQVRVDAGTTLDTTTGSEPVIKAVRSIITAADFAARSDTTFFYATPLTTIGVDQAIALAGSTDTADVVNQMQAASTNVLQAFGFGLDPASDIFRLAPVLDPSTDGDLPTQSAVAQYRAAIETVAEIVAQVVASESVTATQIIDAVSADMSNDPNAYVGENPGNATVDALVTEVATVDTNYLSANGRFPSNDGSANIEELLDGELPNSAPLAGAINAAPQKADFDGDGSPNDADSDNYDPTSSADTDGDTIDDSVDNCPAVPNAGQENLDGDALGDACDNDADGDGVDGDGSGGPGADNNDLNAMVTTDAEPSTGGVDVPGDGVDDVGGTGLN
;
A
#
# COMPACT_ATOMS: atom_id res chain seq x y z
N MET A 1 7.27 -60.87 86.83
CA MET A 1 6.00 -61.26 86.19
C MET A 1 6.18 -60.99 84.69
N PHE A 2 6.84 -61.91 83.98
CA PHE A 2 6.25 -62.81 82.96
C PHE A 2 5.53 -62.00 81.86
N LEU A 3 5.91 -61.98 80.59
CA LEU A 3 6.42 -63.06 79.73
C LEU A 3 7.54 -62.59 78.77
N ARG A 4 8.58 -63.41 78.66
CA ARG A 4 9.39 -63.61 77.44
C ARG A 4 8.58 -64.51 76.51
N ASN A 5 8.57 -64.28 75.19
CA ASN A 5 8.85 -65.38 74.26
C ASN A 5 9.20 -64.93 72.84
N THR A 6 10.31 -65.49 72.39
CA THR A 6 10.89 -65.53 71.05
C THR A 6 10.14 -66.50 70.13
N ALA A 7 10.04 -66.21 68.84
CA ALA A 7 9.97 -67.24 67.80
C ALA A 7 10.61 -66.74 66.49
N ARG A 8 11.59 -67.51 66.02
CA ARG A 8 12.35 -67.39 64.77
C ARG A 8 11.58 -68.06 63.63
N LEU A 9 11.74 -67.59 62.38
CA LEU A 9 11.84 -68.40 61.15
C LEU A 9 12.34 -67.45 60.03
N ALA A 10 13.60 -67.55 59.58
CA ALA A 10 14.06 -68.16 58.30
C ALA A 10 13.53 -67.40 57.06
N ALA A 11 14.28 -66.97 56.04
CA ALA A 11 15.59 -67.34 55.50
C ALA A 11 16.07 -66.28 54.47
N LEU A 12 17.35 -66.35 54.08
CA LEU A 12 17.99 -65.97 52.78
C LEU A 12 17.45 -64.72 52.03
N GLY A 13 18.21 -63.70 51.62
CA GLY A 13 19.61 -63.65 51.20
C GLY A 13 19.70 -62.77 49.94
N LEU A 14 20.61 -61.80 49.97
CA LEU A 14 21.21 -61.02 48.87
C LEU A 14 20.38 -59.99 48.04
N LEU A 15 20.79 -58.73 48.24
CA LEU A 15 21.25 -57.77 47.22
C LEU A 15 20.26 -57.28 46.13
N SER A 16 19.78 -56.05 46.31
CA SER A 16 19.74 -55.04 45.24
C SER A 16 19.64 -53.64 45.84
N PHE A 17 20.58 -52.77 45.45
CA PHE A 17 20.54 -51.34 45.70
C PHE A 17 19.30 -50.74 45.03
N ILE A 18 18.41 -50.12 45.80
CA ILE A 18 17.44 -49.17 45.28
C ILE A 18 17.60 -47.89 46.09
N LEU A 19 18.15 -46.87 45.43
CA LEU A 19 18.07 -45.49 45.90
C LEU A 19 16.59 -45.14 46.10
N VAL A 20 16.20 -44.87 47.34
CA VAL A 20 14.96 -44.14 47.63
C VAL A 20 15.26 -42.66 47.35
N ALA A 21 14.95 -42.23 46.12
CA ALA A 21 14.74 -40.83 45.82
C ALA A 21 13.34 -40.46 46.33
N CYS A 22 13.30 -39.66 47.40
CA CYS A 22 12.08 -39.09 47.92
C CYS A 22 11.73 -37.83 47.12
N GLY A 23 10.62 -37.90 46.37
CA GLY A 23 9.58 -36.87 46.30
C GLY A 23 9.98 -35.47 45.81
N GLY A 24 9.88 -35.27 44.50
CA GLY A 24 9.82 -33.96 43.86
C GLY A 24 9.08 -34.07 42.53
N SER A 25 7.81 -34.47 42.59
CA SER A 25 6.92 -34.61 41.46
C SER A 25 6.63 -33.24 40.83
N SER A 26 7.47 -32.84 39.87
CA SER A 26 7.15 -31.85 38.85
C SER A 26 6.43 -32.60 37.74
N SER A 27 5.12 -32.79 37.90
CA SER A 27 4.24 -33.15 36.79
C SER A 27 4.24 -31.96 35.83
N SER A 28 5.09 -32.03 34.82
CA SER A 28 4.89 -31.30 33.56
C SER A 28 3.51 -31.71 33.05
N THR A 29 2.52 -30.85 33.23
CA THR A 29 1.22 -31.01 32.58
C THR A 29 1.48 -31.02 31.09
N SER A 30 1.25 -32.18 30.50
CA SER A 30 1.43 -32.49 29.10
C SER A 30 0.68 -31.47 28.25
N CYS A 31 1.44 -30.73 27.46
CA CYS A 31 0.97 -29.95 26.33
C CYS A 31 0.12 -30.88 25.42
N ALA A 32 -1.11 -30.48 25.10
CA ALA A 32 -2.01 -31.28 24.28
C ALA A 32 -1.40 -31.52 22.88
N SER A 33 -1.66 -32.68 22.28
CA SER A 33 -1.06 -33.19 21.04
C SER A 33 -1.49 -32.46 19.75
N VAL A 34 -1.79 -31.17 19.81
CA VAL A 34 -2.28 -30.35 18.69
C VAL A 34 -1.54 -29.02 18.54
N ASN A 35 -0.53 -28.72 19.37
CA ASN A 35 0.31 -27.55 19.22
C ASN A 35 1.73 -27.98 18.78
N ALA A 36 2.16 -27.54 17.59
CA ALA A 36 3.49 -27.84 17.04
C ALA A 36 4.64 -27.25 17.90
N ASN A 37 4.35 -26.26 18.75
CA ASN A 37 5.35 -25.44 19.43
C ASN A 37 5.46 -25.70 20.94
N CYS A 38 5.12 -26.90 21.41
CA CYS A 38 5.25 -27.30 22.82
C CYS A 38 6.70 -27.33 23.37
N ASN A 39 7.71 -27.03 22.53
CA ASN A 39 9.13 -26.96 22.88
C ASN A 39 9.72 -25.54 22.79
N ASP A 40 8.91 -24.48 22.69
CA ASP A 40 9.40 -23.09 22.75
C ASP A 40 9.13 -22.44 24.12
N PRO A 41 9.99 -22.70 25.14
CA PRO A 41 9.82 -22.13 26.47
C PRO A 41 10.17 -20.63 26.55
N VAL A 42 10.79 -20.07 25.51
CA VAL A 42 11.28 -18.67 25.49
C VAL A 42 10.42 -17.78 24.59
N GLN A 43 9.55 -18.39 23.77
CA GLN A 43 8.68 -17.73 22.80
C GLN A 43 9.47 -16.84 21.84
N SER A 44 10.42 -17.43 21.11
CA SER A 44 11.28 -16.68 20.20
C SER A 44 10.66 -16.47 18.82
N PHE A 45 10.97 -15.37 18.15
CA PHE A 45 10.55 -15.11 16.77
C PHE A 45 11.59 -14.28 16.00
N ASN A 46 11.45 -14.22 14.68
CA ASN A 46 12.23 -13.31 13.84
C ASN A 46 11.35 -12.18 13.32
N ALA A 47 11.93 -11.01 13.11
CA ALA A 47 11.22 -9.85 12.59
C ALA A 47 12.09 -9.04 11.61
N LEU A 48 11.43 -8.28 10.75
CA LEU A 48 12.07 -7.34 9.84
C LEU A 48 11.16 -6.13 9.62
N GLY A 49 11.73 -4.93 9.70
CA GLY A 49 11.07 -3.70 9.30
C GLY A 49 11.54 -3.30 7.90
N ALA A 50 10.62 -2.92 7.02
CA ALA A 50 10.95 -2.48 5.68
C ALA A 50 10.21 -1.19 5.30
N ASP A 51 10.94 -0.08 5.35
CA ASP A 51 10.74 1.18 4.59
C ASP A 51 11.71 1.16 3.37
N GLY A 52 12.06 -0.05 2.93
CA GLY A 52 13.44 -0.51 2.70
C GLY A 52 14.01 -1.20 3.97
N PRO A 53 14.70 -2.37 3.89
CA PRO A 53 15.06 -3.13 5.08
C PRO A 53 15.85 -2.27 6.05
N MET A 54 15.32 -2.10 7.27
CA MET A 54 15.81 -1.13 8.23
C MET A 54 16.92 -1.76 9.08
N ALA A 55 18.17 -1.53 8.71
CA ALA A 55 19.34 -1.97 9.46
C ALA A 55 19.51 -1.22 10.77
N PHE A 56 19.89 -1.92 11.84
CA PHE A 56 20.12 -1.35 13.20
C PHE A 56 18.91 -0.65 13.85
N ALA A 57 17.71 -0.89 13.35
CA ALA A 57 16.45 -0.38 13.90
C ALA A 57 16.13 -0.99 15.27
N ILE A 58 15.38 -0.26 16.09
CA ILE A 58 14.86 -0.74 17.37
C ILE A 58 13.63 -1.61 17.09
N ILE A 59 13.57 -2.78 17.73
CA ILE A 59 12.41 -3.68 17.65
C ILE A 59 11.65 -3.67 18.97
N GLU A 60 10.36 -3.45 18.90
CA GLU A 60 9.45 -3.44 20.04
C GLU A 60 8.28 -4.40 19.76
N LEU A 61 7.81 -5.08 20.81
CA LEU A 61 6.66 -5.97 20.72
C LEU A 61 5.69 -5.62 21.84
N PHE A 62 4.42 -5.43 21.51
CA PHE A 62 3.36 -5.11 22.45
C PHE A 62 2.23 -6.14 22.36
N ARG A 63 1.52 -6.38 23.46
CA ARG A 63 0.23 -7.09 23.38
C ARG A 63 -0.79 -6.20 22.69
N LEU A 64 -1.55 -6.74 21.73
CA LEU A 64 -2.56 -5.95 21.03
C LEU A 64 -3.59 -5.37 22.01
N SER A 65 -4.02 -6.13 23.02
CA SER A 65 -4.94 -5.64 24.05
C SER A 65 -4.40 -4.42 24.82
N ASP A 66 -3.11 -4.43 25.16
CA ASP A 66 -2.48 -3.33 25.90
C ASP A 66 -2.30 -2.10 24.98
N TYR A 67 -1.95 -2.36 23.71
CA TYR A 67 -1.81 -1.34 22.68
C TYR A 67 -3.14 -0.63 22.38
N LEU A 68 -4.24 -1.35 22.21
CA LEU A 68 -5.57 -0.78 21.96
C LEU A 68 -6.08 0.09 23.12
N LEU A 69 -5.66 -0.21 24.35
CA LEU A 69 -6.00 0.60 25.53
C LEU A 69 -5.12 1.84 25.65
N SER A 70 -3.82 1.72 25.36
CA SER A 70 -2.88 2.84 25.43
C SER A 70 -1.65 2.58 24.55
N PRO A 71 -1.60 3.08 23.31
CA PRO A 71 -0.47 2.85 22.40
C PRO A 71 0.87 3.36 22.98
N ILE A 72 0.87 4.56 23.56
CA ILE A 72 2.08 5.18 24.16
C ILE A 72 2.47 4.53 25.50
N GLY A 73 1.53 3.84 26.17
CA GLY A 73 1.70 3.24 27.48
C GLY A 73 1.90 1.72 27.49
N ALA A 74 1.79 1.06 26.33
CA ALA A 74 1.88 -0.38 26.23
C ALA A 74 3.29 -0.87 26.62
N PRO A 75 3.40 -1.90 27.48
CA PRO A 75 4.70 -2.41 27.91
C PRO A 75 5.38 -3.18 26.77
N ASN A 76 6.62 -2.80 26.42
CA ASN A 76 7.44 -3.57 25.51
C ASN A 76 7.79 -4.94 26.14
N LEU A 77 7.54 -6.02 25.39
CA LEU A 77 7.74 -7.40 25.83
C LEU A 77 9.16 -7.92 25.54
N LEU A 78 9.93 -7.20 24.73
CA LEU A 78 11.32 -7.51 24.40
C LEU A 78 12.30 -6.84 25.38
N ASP A 79 13.57 -7.20 25.26
CA ASP A 79 14.68 -6.46 25.89
C ASP A 79 14.85 -5.10 25.20
N ALA A 80 15.21 -4.07 25.97
CA ALA A 80 15.50 -2.72 25.47
C ALA A 80 16.66 -2.66 24.45
N SER A 81 17.47 -3.72 24.33
CA SER A 81 18.52 -3.85 23.32
C SER A 81 18.09 -4.56 22.03
N ALA A 82 16.82 -4.96 21.87
CA ALA A 82 16.35 -5.66 20.69
C ALA A 82 16.47 -4.79 19.43
N ARG A 83 17.30 -5.22 18.47
CA ARG A 83 17.61 -4.49 17.24
C ARG A 83 17.75 -5.40 16.05
N SER A 84 17.50 -4.87 14.85
CA SER A 84 17.89 -5.52 13.61
C SER A 84 19.40 -5.44 13.38
N ASP A 85 19.93 -6.35 12.57
CA ASP A 85 21.32 -6.40 12.16
C ASP A 85 21.60 -5.48 10.95
N ALA A 86 22.77 -5.64 10.32
CA ALA A 86 23.19 -4.85 9.17
C ALA A 86 22.36 -5.10 7.89
N ASN A 87 21.62 -6.21 7.85
CA ASN A 87 20.74 -6.58 6.74
C ASN A 87 19.27 -6.25 7.06
N GLY A 88 19.00 -5.58 8.18
CA GLY A 88 17.63 -5.28 8.62
C GLY A 88 16.90 -6.46 9.28
N GLN A 89 17.57 -7.59 9.53
CA GLN A 89 16.96 -8.77 10.14
C GLN A 89 17.14 -8.77 11.66
N ALA A 90 16.07 -9.11 12.39
CA ALA A 90 16.13 -9.34 13.84
C ALA A 90 15.83 -10.81 14.13
N LEU A 91 16.86 -11.57 14.50
CA LEU A 91 16.78 -13.02 14.64
C LEU A 91 16.66 -13.45 16.11
N GLY A 92 15.82 -14.44 16.39
CA GLY A 92 15.74 -15.09 17.70
C GLY A 92 15.35 -14.15 18.84
N LEU A 93 14.46 -13.20 18.57
CA LEU A 93 13.96 -12.25 19.56
C LEU A 93 13.17 -13.00 20.63
N ASN A 94 13.64 -12.92 21.87
CA ASN A 94 13.05 -13.61 23.01
C ASN A 94 12.01 -12.72 23.69
N ILE A 95 10.82 -13.26 23.94
CA ILE A 95 9.80 -12.56 24.73
C ILE A 95 10.13 -12.76 26.21
N SER A 96 10.90 -11.82 26.76
CA SER A 96 11.54 -11.93 28.06
C SER A 96 10.69 -11.46 29.25
N GLN A 97 9.55 -10.81 29.03
CA GLN A 97 8.77 -10.21 30.10
C GLN A 97 7.42 -10.90 30.31
N SER A 98 7.18 -11.35 31.55
CA SER A 98 5.83 -11.50 32.05
C SER A 98 5.11 -10.14 31.95
N ASP A 99 3.79 -10.14 31.74
CA ASP A 99 3.04 -8.88 31.75
C ASP A 99 3.25 -8.09 33.06
N GLY A 100 2.79 -6.83 33.10
CA GLY A 100 2.86 -6.00 34.32
C GLY A 100 2.18 -6.62 35.55
N ASN A 101 1.50 -7.77 35.38
CA ASN A 101 0.82 -8.56 36.40
C ASN A 101 1.48 -9.93 36.68
N GLY A 102 2.61 -10.26 36.05
CA GLY A 102 3.34 -11.51 36.24
C GLY A 102 2.86 -12.72 35.43
N ASN A 103 1.96 -12.56 34.44
CA ASN A 103 1.50 -13.65 33.58
C ASN A 103 2.50 -13.96 32.45
N PRO A 104 2.58 -15.22 31.95
CA PRO A 104 3.31 -15.52 30.72
C PRO A 104 2.78 -14.65 29.57
N PRO A 105 3.61 -14.31 28.56
CA PRO A 105 3.30 -13.26 27.60
C PRO A 105 2.06 -13.51 26.71
N GLY A 106 1.43 -14.68 26.83
CA GLY A 106 0.27 -15.10 26.07
C GLY A 106 0.68 -15.65 24.71
N ALA A 107 -0.30 -16.11 23.93
CA ALA A 107 -0.05 -16.55 22.54
C ALA A 107 -0.17 -15.39 21.53
N GLY A 108 -0.31 -14.15 21.99
CA GLY A 108 -0.74 -13.00 21.18
C GLY A 108 -2.27 -12.80 21.24
N PRO A 109 -2.84 -11.98 20.34
CA PRO A 109 -2.17 -11.26 19.26
C PRO A 109 -1.23 -10.15 19.76
N PHE A 110 -0.23 -9.82 18.94
CA PHE A 110 0.80 -8.82 19.24
C PHE A 110 0.83 -7.72 18.18
N VAL A 111 1.32 -6.54 18.57
CA VAL A 111 1.75 -5.48 17.66
C VAL A 111 3.27 -5.49 17.62
N LEU A 112 3.84 -5.76 16.46
CA LEU A 112 5.25 -5.58 16.15
C LEU A 112 5.46 -4.13 15.73
N GLN A 113 6.44 -3.45 16.31
CA GLN A 113 6.84 -2.11 15.92
C GLN A 113 8.34 -2.06 15.67
N VAL A 114 8.73 -1.49 14.54
CA VAL A 114 10.12 -1.26 14.16
C VAL A 114 10.34 0.24 14.00
N ARG A 115 11.33 0.78 14.70
CA ARG A 115 11.56 2.22 14.78
C ARG A 115 12.99 2.60 14.50
N VAL A 116 13.14 3.77 13.90
CA VAL A 116 14.43 4.42 13.68
C VAL A 116 15.05 4.82 15.01
N ASP A 117 16.31 4.43 15.19
CA ASP A 117 17.23 5.02 16.16
C ASP A 117 18.09 6.07 15.45
N ALA A 118 17.80 7.33 15.75
CA ALA A 118 18.27 8.48 15.01
C ALA A 118 19.80 8.48 14.84
N GLY A 119 20.25 8.61 13.60
CA GLY A 119 21.67 8.61 13.24
C GLY A 119 22.36 7.24 13.26
N THR A 120 21.63 6.14 13.46
CA THR A 120 22.17 4.78 13.42
C THR A 120 21.41 3.84 12.50
N THR A 121 20.09 3.98 12.43
CA THR A 121 19.27 3.16 11.54
C THR A 121 19.45 3.59 10.10
N LEU A 122 19.65 2.62 9.22
CA LEU A 122 19.81 2.82 7.79
C LEU A 122 18.76 2.01 7.04
N ASP A 123 18.12 2.63 6.07
CA ASP A 123 17.46 1.92 5.00
C ASP A 123 18.56 1.34 4.09
N THR A 124 18.59 0.01 3.95
CA THR A 124 19.58 -0.70 3.14
C THR A 124 19.40 -0.49 1.63
N THR A 125 18.22 -0.07 1.17
CA THR A 125 17.97 0.29 -0.24
C THR A 125 18.69 1.58 -0.60
N THR A 126 18.51 2.64 0.20
CA THR A 126 19.04 3.99 -0.08
C THR A 126 20.39 4.27 0.59
N GLY A 127 20.77 3.50 1.60
CA GLY A 127 21.94 3.77 2.45
C GLY A 127 21.78 5.00 3.36
N SER A 128 20.58 5.56 3.45
CA SER A 128 20.24 6.74 4.25
C SER A 128 19.33 6.38 5.42
N GLU A 129 19.05 7.33 6.32
CA GLU A 129 18.07 7.08 7.38
C GLU A 129 16.66 6.92 6.76
N PRO A 130 15.85 5.92 7.16
CA PRO A 130 14.49 5.72 6.63
C PRO A 130 13.62 6.97 6.74
N VAL A 131 12.77 7.21 5.75
CA VAL A 131 11.87 8.37 5.71
C VAL A 131 10.77 8.19 6.76
N ILE A 132 10.18 6.99 6.79
CA ILE A 132 9.13 6.61 7.73
C ILE A 132 9.81 6.09 9.00
N LYS A 133 9.73 6.89 10.07
CA LYS A 133 10.51 6.68 11.29
C LYS A 133 10.03 5.52 12.16
N ALA A 134 8.81 5.02 11.91
CA ALA A 134 8.19 3.95 12.67
C ALA A 134 7.24 3.19 11.76
N VAL A 135 7.37 1.86 11.72
CA VAL A 135 6.44 0.97 11.04
C VAL A 135 5.91 -0.08 12.02
N ARG A 136 4.66 -0.52 11.83
CA ARG A 136 3.98 -1.50 12.70
C ARG A 136 3.21 -2.54 11.90
N SER A 137 2.98 -3.68 12.54
CA SER A 137 2.19 -4.79 11.99
C SER A 137 1.54 -5.60 13.13
N ILE A 138 0.49 -6.36 12.82
CA ILE A 138 -0.16 -7.27 13.76
C ILE A 138 0.33 -8.70 13.50
N ILE A 139 0.76 -9.36 14.57
CA ILE A 139 1.04 -10.79 14.59
C ILE A 139 -0.14 -11.49 15.26
N THR A 140 -0.90 -12.27 14.50
CA THR A 140 -2.03 -13.01 15.08
C THR A 140 -1.54 -14.15 15.98
N ALA A 141 -2.39 -14.60 16.91
CA ALA A 141 -2.06 -15.74 17.74
C ALA A 141 -1.87 -17.04 16.93
N ALA A 142 -2.57 -17.15 15.79
CA ALA A 142 -2.42 -18.29 14.88
C ALA A 142 -1.08 -18.26 14.16
N ASP A 143 -0.68 -17.13 13.59
CA ASP A 143 0.61 -17.00 12.90
C ASP A 143 1.77 -17.17 13.88
N PHE A 144 1.65 -16.57 15.06
CA PHE A 144 2.62 -16.78 16.12
C PHE A 144 2.74 -18.27 16.44
N ALA A 145 1.62 -18.97 16.67
CA ALA A 145 1.65 -20.41 16.97
C ALA A 145 2.15 -21.28 15.81
N ALA A 146 2.07 -20.82 14.56
CA ALA A 146 2.52 -21.55 13.37
C ALA A 146 3.99 -21.28 12.99
N ARG A 147 4.64 -20.30 13.64
CA ARG A 147 6.02 -19.89 13.30
C ARG A 147 7.03 -21.03 13.40
N SER A 148 8.06 -20.92 12.57
CA SER A 148 9.28 -21.74 12.57
C SER A 148 10.52 -20.85 12.80
N ASP A 149 11.70 -21.46 12.84
CA ASP A 149 12.98 -20.77 12.93
C ASP A 149 13.33 -19.94 11.69
N THR A 150 12.66 -20.20 10.56
CA THR A 150 12.80 -19.43 9.30
C THR A 150 11.65 -18.46 9.07
N THR A 151 10.63 -18.42 9.93
CA THR A 151 9.50 -17.51 9.77
C THR A 151 9.88 -16.12 10.27
N PHE A 152 9.63 -15.10 9.44
CA PHE A 152 9.74 -13.70 9.81
C PHE A 152 8.35 -13.06 9.91
N PHE A 153 8.24 -12.08 10.80
CA PHE A 153 7.13 -11.15 10.85
C PHE A 153 7.58 -9.79 10.34
N TYR A 154 6.77 -9.20 9.46
CA TYR A 154 7.14 -7.99 8.72
C TYR A 154 6.35 -6.79 9.21
N ALA A 155 7.03 -5.65 9.32
CA ALA A 155 6.42 -4.36 9.52
C ALA A 155 6.87 -3.40 8.42
N THR A 156 5.91 -2.81 7.70
CA THR A 156 6.12 -1.93 6.56
C THR A 156 5.23 -0.70 6.66
N PRO A 157 5.42 0.33 5.81
CA PRO A 157 4.47 1.43 5.69
C PRO A 157 3.04 0.95 5.42
N LEU A 158 2.87 -0.04 4.54
CA LEU A 158 1.56 -0.59 4.20
C LEU A 158 0.91 -1.32 5.39
N THR A 159 1.66 -2.16 6.12
CA THR A 159 1.10 -2.79 7.32
C THR A 159 0.78 -1.75 8.40
N THR A 160 1.50 -0.63 8.44
CA THR A 160 1.24 0.45 9.42
C THR A 160 -0.13 1.07 9.22
N ILE A 161 -0.44 1.44 7.98
CA ILE A 161 -1.77 1.93 7.58
C ILE A 161 -2.81 0.83 7.79
N GLY A 162 -2.48 -0.42 7.42
CA GLY A 162 -3.36 -1.57 7.60
C GLY A 162 -3.70 -1.86 9.07
N VAL A 163 -2.78 -1.66 10.01
CA VAL A 163 -3.06 -1.79 11.46
C VAL A 163 -4.09 -0.76 11.88
N ASP A 164 -3.92 0.50 11.48
CA ASP A 164 -4.86 1.56 11.86
C ASP A 164 -6.23 1.34 11.22
N GLN A 165 -6.26 0.92 9.95
CA GLN A 165 -7.49 0.58 9.26
C GLN A 165 -8.21 -0.60 9.91
N ALA A 166 -7.50 -1.68 10.28
CA ALA A 166 -8.10 -2.81 10.97
C ALA A 166 -8.71 -2.41 12.33
N ILE A 167 -8.07 -1.49 13.05
CA ILE A 167 -8.58 -0.95 14.32
C ILE A 167 -9.83 -0.09 14.08
N ALA A 168 -9.81 0.77 13.05
CA ALA A 168 -10.94 1.61 12.67
C ALA A 168 -12.15 0.78 12.25
N LEU A 169 -11.96 -0.18 11.35
CA LEU A 169 -12.99 -1.11 10.86
C LEU A 169 -13.60 -1.93 12.00
N ALA A 170 -12.81 -2.31 13.00
CA ALA A 170 -13.31 -3.06 14.14
C ALA A 170 -14.24 -2.21 15.03
N GLY A 171 -14.01 -0.91 15.13
CA GLY A 171 -14.80 0.01 15.96
C GLY A 171 -14.85 -0.38 17.45
N SER A 172 -13.89 -1.19 17.90
CA SER A 172 -13.91 -1.93 19.16
C SER A 172 -12.48 -2.10 19.70
N THR A 173 -12.33 -2.20 21.02
CA THR A 173 -11.05 -2.56 21.65
C THR A 173 -10.90 -4.08 21.84
N ASP A 174 -11.84 -4.88 21.32
CA ASP A 174 -11.72 -6.33 21.29
C ASP A 174 -10.69 -6.74 20.23
N THR A 175 -9.65 -7.45 20.67
CA THR A 175 -8.58 -7.93 19.80
C THR A 175 -9.06 -8.90 18.72
N ALA A 176 -10.15 -9.65 18.96
CA ALA A 176 -10.70 -10.58 17.97
C ALA A 176 -11.38 -9.82 16.83
N ASP A 177 -12.07 -8.72 17.14
CA ASP A 177 -12.70 -7.86 16.14
C ASP A 177 -11.63 -7.27 15.22
N VAL A 178 -10.56 -6.70 15.78
CA VAL A 178 -9.42 -6.16 15.01
C VAL A 178 -8.77 -7.21 14.11
N VAL A 179 -8.49 -8.41 14.65
CA VAL A 179 -7.90 -9.50 13.87
C VAL A 179 -8.81 -9.94 12.72
N ASN A 180 -10.13 -9.96 12.93
CA ASN A 180 -11.09 -10.30 11.87
C ASN A 180 -11.15 -9.25 10.75
N GLN A 181 -10.77 -8.01 11.01
CA GLN A 181 -10.74 -6.93 10.01
C GLN A 181 -9.41 -6.81 9.26
N MET A 182 -8.37 -7.55 9.63
CA MET A 182 -7.06 -7.45 8.98
C MET A 182 -7.12 -7.71 7.47
N GLN A 183 -7.91 -8.67 7.01
CA GLN A 183 -8.02 -8.94 5.57
C GLN A 183 -8.67 -7.78 4.82
N ALA A 184 -9.77 -7.23 5.35
CA ALA A 184 -10.44 -6.08 4.75
C ALA A 184 -9.51 -4.85 4.74
N ALA A 185 -8.80 -4.61 5.84
CA ALA A 185 -7.80 -3.56 5.91
C ALA A 185 -6.67 -3.74 4.89
N SER A 186 -6.18 -4.97 4.68
CA SER A 186 -5.20 -5.27 3.65
C SER A 186 -5.71 -4.90 2.26
N THR A 187 -6.94 -5.31 1.92
CA THR A 187 -7.55 -5.00 0.62
C THR A 187 -7.69 -3.50 0.40
N ASN A 188 -8.25 -2.75 1.36
CA ASN A 188 -8.39 -1.28 1.24
C ASN A 188 -7.02 -0.58 1.06
N VAL A 189 -5.98 -1.05 1.77
CA VAL A 189 -4.62 -0.49 1.63
C VAL A 189 -4.02 -0.81 0.27
N LEU A 190 -4.26 -2.00 -0.28
CA LEU A 190 -3.72 -2.42 -1.57
C LEU A 190 -4.41 -1.78 -2.77
N GLN A 191 -5.68 -1.41 -2.66
CA GLN A 191 -6.31 -0.59 -3.69
C GLN A 191 -5.61 0.78 -3.76
N ALA A 192 -5.43 1.44 -2.61
CA ALA A 192 -4.79 2.75 -2.60
C ALA A 192 -3.28 2.78 -2.88
N PHE A 193 -2.54 1.79 -2.38
CA PHE A 193 -1.07 1.81 -2.36
C PHE A 193 -0.45 0.47 -2.77
N GLY A 194 -1.18 -0.36 -3.52
CA GLY A 194 -0.69 -1.66 -3.98
C GLY A 194 0.25 -1.58 -5.16
N PHE A 195 0.14 -0.55 -6.00
CA PHE A 195 1.03 -0.30 -7.16
C PHE A 195 1.25 -1.53 -8.06
N GLY A 196 0.18 -2.29 -8.31
CA GLY A 196 0.22 -3.50 -9.13
C GLY A 196 0.42 -4.81 -8.35
N LEU A 197 0.43 -4.76 -7.01
CA LEU A 197 0.28 -5.95 -6.19
C LEU A 197 -1.16 -6.49 -6.29
N ASP A 198 -1.31 -7.81 -6.34
CA ASP A 198 -2.63 -8.47 -6.32
C ASP A 198 -3.44 -8.00 -5.09
N PRO A 199 -4.64 -7.40 -5.25
CA PRO A 199 -5.50 -6.96 -4.14
C PRO A 199 -5.94 -8.07 -3.18
N ALA A 200 -5.85 -9.33 -3.60
CA ALA A 200 -6.09 -10.50 -2.75
C ALA A 200 -4.89 -10.85 -1.84
N SER A 201 -3.74 -10.19 -2.04
CA SER A 201 -2.56 -10.37 -1.20
C SER A 201 -2.81 -9.91 0.23
N ASP A 202 -2.12 -10.57 1.15
CA ASP A 202 -2.16 -10.23 2.56
C ASP A 202 -0.86 -9.55 2.98
N ILE A 203 -0.89 -8.23 3.11
CA ILE A 203 0.27 -7.42 3.47
C ILE A 203 0.87 -7.78 4.83
N PHE A 204 0.10 -8.41 5.74
CA PHE A 204 0.60 -8.80 7.06
C PHE A 204 1.45 -10.08 7.02
N ARG A 205 1.36 -10.84 5.92
CA ARG A 205 2.04 -12.14 5.75
C ARG A 205 3.00 -12.16 4.57
N LEU A 206 2.84 -11.25 3.61
CA LEU A 206 3.70 -11.17 2.44
C LEU A 206 5.08 -10.62 2.81
N ALA A 207 6.13 -11.28 2.32
CA ALA A 207 7.50 -10.87 2.60
C ALA A 207 7.92 -9.69 1.71
N PRO A 208 8.54 -8.62 2.26
CA PRO A 208 9.06 -7.48 1.50
C PRO A 208 10.51 -7.70 1.01
N VAL A 209 11.11 -8.85 1.33
CA VAL A 209 12.48 -9.23 0.99
C VAL A 209 12.52 -10.68 0.52
N LEU A 210 13.51 -11.03 -0.27
CA LEU A 210 13.80 -12.43 -0.56
C LEU A 210 14.44 -13.09 0.66
N ASP A 211 13.88 -14.22 1.05
CA ASP A 211 14.35 -15.03 2.16
C ASP A 211 14.26 -16.53 1.79
N PRO A 212 14.80 -17.44 2.62
CA PRO A 212 14.74 -18.86 2.32
C PRO A 212 13.32 -19.45 2.16
N SER A 213 12.28 -18.77 2.68
CA SER A 213 10.87 -19.16 2.52
C SER A 213 10.27 -18.69 1.20
N THR A 214 10.84 -17.67 0.56
CA THR A 214 10.38 -17.12 -0.72
C THR A 214 11.21 -17.54 -1.93
N ASP A 215 12.35 -18.21 -1.72
CA ASP A 215 13.23 -18.74 -2.78
C ASP A 215 12.70 -20.03 -3.47
N GLY A 216 11.39 -20.25 -3.43
CA GLY A 216 10.75 -21.49 -3.90
C GLY A 216 10.33 -21.48 -5.37
N ASP A 217 9.74 -20.39 -5.85
CA ASP A 217 9.19 -20.25 -7.20
C ASP A 217 9.05 -18.78 -7.67
N LEU A 218 9.02 -18.58 -8.99
CA LEU A 218 8.92 -17.27 -9.63
C LEU A 218 7.67 -16.46 -9.23
N PRO A 219 6.46 -17.03 -9.14
CA PRO A 219 5.29 -16.29 -8.64
C PRO A 219 5.49 -15.71 -7.23
N THR A 220 6.06 -16.48 -6.31
CA THR A 220 6.33 -16.02 -4.94
C THR A 220 7.37 -14.88 -4.96
N GLN A 221 8.43 -15.03 -5.74
CA GLN A 221 9.45 -13.98 -5.91
C GLN A 221 8.89 -12.71 -6.57
N SER A 222 7.96 -12.86 -7.52
CA SER A 222 7.23 -11.75 -8.15
C SER A 222 6.38 -11.00 -7.12
N ALA A 223 5.68 -11.71 -6.23
CA ALA A 223 4.88 -11.05 -5.19
C ALA A 223 5.76 -10.26 -4.21
N VAL A 224 6.93 -10.81 -3.82
CA VAL A 224 7.93 -10.09 -3.02
C VAL A 224 8.39 -8.82 -3.72
N ALA A 225 8.68 -8.91 -5.02
CA ALA A 225 9.20 -7.79 -5.78
C ALA A 225 8.14 -6.70 -6.03
N GLN A 226 6.88 -7.06 -6.26
CA GLN A 226 5.75 -6.11 -6.31
C GLN A 226 5.57 -5.42 -4.96
N TYR A 227 5.58 -6.19 -3.87
CA TYR A 227 5.41 -5.65 -2.54
C TYR A 227 6.57 -4.73 -2.14
N ARG A 228 7.80 -5.09 -2.48
CA ARG A 228 8.98 -4.24 -2.31
C ARG A 228 8.86 -2.95 -3.12
N ALA A 229 8.44 -3.02 -4.38
CA ALA A 229 8.23 -1.82 -5.19
C ALA A 229 7.16 -0.90 -4.58
N ALA A 230 6.05 -1.46 -4.07
CA ALA A 230 4.99 -0.70 -3.44
C ALA A 230 5.47 0.03 -2.17
N ILE A 231 6.18 -0.65 -1.26
CA ILE A 231 6.68 0.00 -0.03
C ILE A 231 7.71 1.09 -0.32
N GLU A 232 8.59 0.89 -1.32
CA GLU A 232 9.56 1.89 -1.73
C GLU A 232 8.85 3.09 -2.38
N THR A 233 7.77 2.85 -3.14
CA THR A 233 6.97 3.90 -3.78
C THR A 233 6.26 4.75 -2.74
N VAL A 234 5.56 4.14 -1.77
CA VAL A 234 4.92 4.88 -0.66
C VAL A 234 5.94 5.73 0.09
N ALA A 235 7.09 5.15 0.41
CA ALA A 235 8.11 5.85 1.16
C ALA A 235 8.72 7.03 0.38
N GLU A 236 8.81 6.94 -0.94
CA GLU A 236 9.25 8.04 -1.81
C GLU A 236 8.19 9.13 -1.89
N ILE A 237 6.93 8.76 -2.12
CA ILE A 237 5.79 9.69 -2.11
C ILE A 237 5.77 10.48 -0.79
N VAL A 238 5.91 9.78 0.34
CA VAL A 238 5.99 10.42 1.66
C VAL A 238 7.20 11.37 1.73
N ALA A 239 8.35 11.02 1.16
CA ALA A 239 9.53 11.90 1.14
C ALA A 239 9.27 13.19 0.35
N GLN A 240 8.63 13.07 -0.82
CA GLN A 240 8.25 14.21 -1.67
C GLN A 240 7.27 15.14 -0.95
N VAL A 241 6.22 14.59 -0.33
CA VAL A 241 5.22 15.37 0.41
C VAL A 241 5.82 16.03 1.66
N VAL A 242 6.72 15.35 2.38
CA VAL A 242 7.47 15.96 3.49
C VAL A 242 8.26 17.18 3.00
N ALA A 243 8.87 17.08 1.82
CA ALA A 243 9.68 18.16 1.26
C ALA A 243 8.84 19.35 0.76
N SER A 244 7.65 19.11 0.21
CA SER A 244 6.76 20.16 -0.32
C SER A 244 5.92 20.84 0.76
N GLU A 245 5.31 20.09 1.67
CA GLU A 245 4.29 20.59 2.60
C GLU A 245 4.84 20.97 3.99
N SER A 246 6.13 20.76 4.26
CA SER A 246 6.76 21.00 5.57
C SER A 246 6.10 20.23 6.73
N VAL A 247 5.53 19.05 6.44
CA VAL A 247 4.97 18.10 7.40
C VAL A 247 5.96 16.99 7.71
N THR A 248 5.75 16.23 8.79
CA THR A 248 6.55 15.04 9.09
C THR A 248 5.93 13.79 8.46
N ALA A 249 6.75 12.77 8.18
CA ALA A 249 6.28 11.47 7.70
C ALA A 249 5.19 10.87 8.61
N THR A 250 5.34 11.01 9.93
CA THR A 250 4.32 10.57 10.90
C THR A 250 3.00 11.32 10.71
N GLN A 251 3.03 12.63 10.50
CA GLN A 251 1.81 13.41 10.24
C GLN A 251 1.11 12.98 8.95
N ILE A 252 1.86 12.61 7.90
CA ILE A 252 1.29 12.08 6.66
C ILE A 252 0.61 10.73 6.92
N ILE A 253 1.31 9.78 7.53
CA ILE A 253 0.75 8.45 7.83
C ILE A 253 -0.48 8.55 8.75
N ASP A 254 -0.43 9.42 9.77
CA ASP A 254 -1.58 9.67 10.65
C ASP A 254 -2.75 10.30 9.89
N ALA A 255 -2.48 11.23 8.96
CA ALA A 255 -3.49 11.88 8.13
C ALA A 255 -4.17 10.88 7.18
N VAL A 256 -3.39 10.03 6.51
CA VAL A 256 -3.90 8.96 5.63
C VAL A 256 -4.73 7.97 6.42
N SER A 257 -4.22 7.51 7.57
CA SER A 257 -4.94 6.53 8.40
C SER A 257 -6.24 7.11 8.97
N ALA A 258 -6.23 8.40 9.34
CA ALA A 258 -7.46 9.09 9.76
C ALA A 258 -8.46 9.22 8.61
N ASP A 259 -8.00 9.52 7.41
CA ASP A 259 -8.84 9.64 6.22
C ASP A 259 -9.55 8.33 5.88
N MET A 260 -8.79 7.23 5.74
CA MET A 260 -9.31 5.88 5.47
C MET A 260 -10.22 5.36 6.60
N SER A 261 -10.05 5.87 7.82
CA SER A 261 -10.88 5.46 8.97
C SER A 261 -12.25 6.15 9.03
N ASN A 262 -12.40 7.31 8.37
CA ASN A 262 -13.61 8.12 8.48
C ASN A 262 -14.81 7.48 7.77
N ASP A 263 -14.55 6.76 6.67
CA ASP A 263 -15.53 5.90 6.03
C ASP A 263 -14.86 4.57 5.66
N PRO A 264 -15.34 3.43 6.21
CA PRO A 264 -14.75 2.11 5.98
C PRO A 264 -14.84 1.63 4.53
N ASN A 265 -15.69 2.25 3.71
CA ASN A 265 -15.79 1.98 2.27
C ASN A 265 -15.14 3.07 1.42
N ALA A 266 -14.61 4.13 2.05
CA ALA A 266 -13.97 5.23 1.36
C ALA A 266 -12.46 5.01 1.20
N TYR A 267 -11.96 5.39 0.04
CA TYR A 267 -10.54 5.41 -0.27
C TYR A 267 -9.90 6.74 0.16
N VAL A 268 -8.56 6.78 0.07
CA VAL A 268 -7.79 7.98 0.43
C VAL A 268 -8.16 9.12 -0.49
N GLY A 269 -8.69 10.23 0.04
CA GLY A 269 -9.06 11.42 -0.73
C GLY A 269 -10.56 11.67 -0.85
N GLU A 270 -11.41 10.73 -0.43
CA GLU A 270 -12.87 10.90 -0.46
C GLU A 270 -13.42 11.90 0.58
N ASN A 271 -12.61 12.29 1.59
CA ASN A 271 -12.96 13.34 2.54
C ASN A 271 -12.17 14.64 2.24
N PRO A 272 -12.66 15.49 1.32
CA PRO A 272 -11.96 16.69 0.91
C PRO A 272 -11.80 17.67 2.07
N GLY A 273 -10.59 18.23 2.22
CA GLY A 273 -10.29 19.27 3.21
C GLY A 273 -9.04 19.05 4.04
N ASN A 274 -8.32 17.94 3.84
CA ASN A 274 -7.00 17.71 4.42
C ASN A 274 -5.91 17.93 3.36
N ALA A 275 -5.33 19.13 3.35
CA ALA A 275 -4.28 19.50 2.38
C ALA A 275 -3.09 18.52 2.33
N THR A 276 -2.78 17.82 3.43
CA THR A 276 -1.73 16.79 3.43
C THR A 276 -2.16 15.52 2.69
N VAL A 277 -3.42 15.13 2.81
CA VAL A 277 -3.99 14.00 2.04
C VAL A 277 -4.10 14.41 0.57
N ASP A 278 -4.58 15.62 0.27
CA ASP A 278 -4.69 16.13 -1.10
C ASP A 278 -3.32 16.14 -1.81
N ALA A 279 -2.26 16.58 -1.11
CA ALA A 279 -0.89 16.56 -1.63
C ALA A 279 -0.39 15.13 -1.88
N LEU A 280 -0.75 14.17 -1.02
CA LEU A 280 -0.41 12.77 -1.21
C LEU A 280 -1.12 12.18 -2.43
N VAL A 281 -2.44 12.36 -2.55
CA VAL A 281 -3.23 11.89 -3.70
C VAL A 281 -2.66 12.46 -5.00
N THR A 282 -2.31 13.75 -5.00
CA THR A 282 -1.67 14.41 -6.14
C THR A 282 -0.36 13.72 -6.53
N GLU A 283 0.49 13.41 -5.56
CA GLU A 283 1.76 12.74 -5.82
C GLU A 283 1.57 11.28 -6.27
N VAL A 284 0.62 10.55 -5.68
CA VAL A 284 0.25 9.17 -6.07
C VAL A 284 -0.17 9.11 -7.54
N ALA A 285 -0.92 10.11 -8.04
CA ALA A 285 -1.35 10.18 -9.44
C ALA A 285 -0.17 10.36 -10.42
N THR A 286 0.99 10.84 -9.96
CA THR A 286 2.19 10.98 -10.82
C THR A 286 3.01 9.71 -10.95
N VAL A 287 2.70 8.67 -10.17
CA VAL A 287 3.46 7.42 -10.18
C VAL A 287 3.39 6.79 -11.56
N ASP A 288 4.54 6.38 -12.06
CA ASP A 288 4.70 5.66 -13.31
C ASP A 288 5.81 4.62 -13.19
N THR A 289 6.06 3.91 -14.29
CA THR A 289 7.03 2.83 -14.33
C THR A 289 8.48 3.23 -14.02
N ASN A 290 8.84 4.50 -14.11
CA ASN A 290 10.17 5.03 -13.86
C ASN A 290 10.27 5.79 -12.53
N TYR A 291 9.17 5.99 -11.81
CA TYR A 291 9.07 6.87 -10.64
C TYR A 291 10.21 6.70 -9.63
N LEU A 292 10.49 5.47 -9.20
CA LEU A 292 11.54 5.16 -8.22
C LEU A 292 12.95 5.51 -8.73
N SER A 293 13.21 5.21 -10.00
CA SER A 293 14.51 5.50 -10.64
C SER A 293 14.71 7.00 -10.88
N ALA A 294 13.65 7.70 -11.32
CA ALA A 294 13.67 9.12 -11.63
C ALA A 294 13.89 9.98 -10.37
N ASN A 295 13.36 9.52 -9.23
CA ASN A 295 13.53 10.18 -7.94
C ASN A 295 14.81 9.75 -7.18
N GLY A 296 15.65 8.89 -7.79
CA GLY A 296 16.93 8.51 -7.21
C GLY A 296 16.81 7.66 -5.94
N ARG A 297 15.67 6.99 -5.75
CA ARG A 297 15.45 6.09 -4.62
C ARG A 297 16.31 4.84 -4.71
N PHE A 298 16.59 4.37 -5.91
CA PHE A 298 17.48 3.23 -6.13
C PHE A 298 18.95 3.66 -6.27
N PRO A 299 19.90 2.88 -5.71
CA PRO A 299 21.29 3.30 -5.49
C PRO A 299 22.16 3.40 -6.77
N SER A 300 21.62 3.13 -7.96
CA SER A 300 22.38 3.26 -9.22
C SER A 300 22.64 4.73 -9.58
N ASN A 301 23.90 5.07 -9.83
CA ASN A 301 24.33 6.43 -10.21
C ASN A 301 23.79 6.90 -11.58
N ASP A 302 23.25 5.99 -12.39
CA ASP A 302 22.67 6.24 -13.71
C ASP A 302 21.14 5.99 -13.76
N GLY A 303 20.52 5.70 -12.60
CA GLY A 303 19.08 5.42 -12.50
C GLY A 303 18.66 4.10 -13.16
N SER A 304 19.58 3.19 -13.52
CA SER A 304 19.20 1.93 -14.16
C SER A 304 18.90 0.78 -13.20
N ALA A 305 19.16 0.93 -11.91
CA ALA A 305 18.85 -0.12 -10.94
C ALA A 305 17.34 -0.35 -10.91
N ASN A 306 16.97 -1.63 -10.95
CA ASN A 306 15.60 -2.05 -10.80
C ASN A 306 15.42 -2.85 -9.51
N ILE A 307 14.17 -3.18 -9.20
CA ILE A 307 13.84 -4.01 -8.05
C ILE A 307 14.51 -5.39 -8.12
N GLU A 308 14.70 -5.93 -9.33
CA GLU A 308 15.34 -7.24 -9.53
C GLU A 308 16.80 -7.22 -9.06
N GLU A 309 17.58 -6.18 -9.41
CA GLU A 309 18.98 -6.03 -9.02
C GLU A 309 19.14 -5.88 -7.50
N LEU A 310 18.20 -5.18 -6.85
CA LEU A 310 18.18 -5.06 -5.39
C LEU A 310 17.92 -6.40 -4.73
N LEU A 311 16.94 -7.16 -5.22
CA LEU A 311 16.55 -8.45 -4.64
C LEU A 311 17.57 -9.57 -4.93
N ASP A 312 18.21 -9.58 -6.10
CA ASP A 312 19.33 -10.49 -6.41
C ASP A 312 20.49 -10.32 -5.40
N GLY A 313 20.64 -9.13 -4.80
CA GLY A 313 21.59 -8.86 -3.73
C GLY A 313 21.24 -9.47 -2.37
N GLU A 314 19.97 -9.80 -2.13
CA GLU A 314 19.47 -10.33 -0.85
C GLU A 314 19.73 -11.83 -0.69
N LEU A 315 19.71 -12.59 -1.80
CA LEU A 315 20.01 -14.02 -1.82
C LEU A 315 21.10 -14.36 -2.86
N PRO A 316 22.35 -14.64 -2.44
CA PRO A 316 23.46 -14.87 -3.37
C PRO A 316 23.36 -16.16 -4.22
N ASN A 317 22.31 -16.96 -4.05
CA ASN A 317 22.05 -18.18 -4.84
C ASN A 317 20.57 -18.36 -5.23
N SER A 318 19.74 -17.31 -5.15
CA SER A 318 18.35 -17.42 -5.60
C SER A 318 18.29 -17.76 -7.09
N ALA A 319 17.21 -18.42 -7.50
CA ALA A 319 16.92 -18.55 -8.93
C ALA A 319 16.88 -17.14 -9.56
N PRO A 320 17.39 -16.94 -10.80
CA PRO A 320 17.39 -15.62 -11.42
C PRO A 320 15.97 -15.07 -11.49
N LEU A 321 15.76 -13.84 -10.99
CA LEU A 321 14.48 -13.13 -11.10
C LEU A 321 14.13 -12.73 -12.54
N ALA A 322 14.98 -13.01 -13.52
CA ALA A 322 14.81 -12.63 -14.91
C ALA A 322 13.42 -12.98 -15.46
N GLY A 323 12.58 -11.96 -15.62
CA GLY A 323 11.20 -12.07 -16.12
C GLY A 323 10.12 -12.17 -15.04
N ALA A 324 10.45 -12.00 -13.76
CA ALA A 324 9.50 -12.00 -12.66
C ALA A 324 8.72 -10.67 -12.59
N ILE A 325 9.32 -9.52 -12.92
CA ILE A 325 8.58 -8.27 -13.16
C ILE A 325 9.38 -7.35 -14.08
N ASN A 326 8.74 -6.66 -15.03
CA ASN A 326 9.27 -5.40 -15.55
C ASN A 326 9.21 -4.32 -14.44
N ALA A 327 10.07 -4.42 -13.41
CA ALA A 327 10.69 -3.37 -12.57
C ALA A 327 9.90 -2.15 -12.02
N ALA A 328 8.64 -2.00 -12.35
CA ALA A 328 7.95 -0.73 -12.37
C ALA A 328 6.76 -0.76 -11.41
N PRO A 329 6.63 0.22 -10.49
CA PRO A 329 5.35 0.43 -9.85
C PRO A 329 4.31 0.69 -10.96
N GLN A 330 3.22 -0.06 -10.93
CA GLN A 330 2.09 0.27 -11.79
C GLN A 330 1.48 1.57 -11.29
N LYS A 331 0.75 2.25 -12.17
CA LYS A 331 -0.09 3.38 -11.75
C LYS A 331 -1.07 2.89 -10.68
N ALA A 332 -1.34 3.76 -9.71
CA ALA A 332 -2.34 3.46 -8.70
C ALA A 332 -3.73 3.36 -9.35
N ASP A 333 -4.60 2.57 -8.71
CA ASP A 333 -5.97 2.26 -9.10
C ASP A 333 -6.74 2.25 -7.77
N PHE A 334 -7.22 3.43 -7.37
CA PHE A 334 -7.69 3.71 -6.02
C PHE A 334 -8.94 2.90 -5.65
N ASP A 335 -9.82 2.63 -6.61
CA ASP A 335 -11.07 1.92 -6.40
C ASP A 335 -11.01 0.43 -6.78
N GLY A 336 -9.97 0.02 -7.51
CA GLY A 336 -9.71 -1.35 -7.92
C GLY A 336 -10.58 -1.84 -9.08
N ASP A 337 -11.10 -0.94 -9.92
CA ASP A 337 -11.93 -1.28 -11.09
C ASP A 337 -11.09 -1.79 -12.29
N GLY A 338 -9.77 -1.56 -12.25
CA GLY A 338 -8.80 -1.95 -13.28
C GLY A 338 -8.33 -0.80 -14.18
N SER A 339 -8.82 0.41 -13.96
CA SER A 339 -8.48 1.65 -14.64
C SER A 339 -7.50 2.45 -13.76
N PRO A 340 -6.37 2.93 -14.29
CA PRO A 340 -5.43 3.71 -13.48
C PRO A 340 -5.99 5.10 -13.22
N ASN A 341 -5.64 5.68 -12.06
CA ASN A 341 -6.11 6.99 -11.59
C ASN A 341 -5.93 8.18 -12.56
N ASP A 342 -5.09 8.04 -13.59
CA ASP A 342 -4.85 9.08 -14.60
C ASP A 342 -5.64 8.86 -15.90
N ALA A 343 -6.42 7.80 -15.96
CA ALA A 343 -7.31 7.44 -17.06
C ALA A 343 -8.70 7.02 -16.54
N ASP A 344 -9.05 7.45 -15.33
CA ASP A 344 -10.31 7.16 -14.64
C ASP A 344 -11.03 8.47 -14.33
N SER A 345 -12.34 8.49 -14.60
CA SER A 345 -13.21 9.67 -14.47
C SER A 345 -13.53 9.98 -13.01
N ASP A 346 -13.56 8.94 -12.16
CA ASP A 346 -13.75 9.05 -10.71
C ASP A 346 -12.95 7.95 -10.01
N ASN A 347 -11.70 8.28 -9.66
CA ASN A 347 -10.75 7.42 -8.96
C ASN A 347 -11.26 6.80 -7.65
N TYR A 348 -12.46 7.11 -7.18
CA TYR A 348 -13.02 6.60 -5.93
C TYR A 348 -14.32 5.82 -6.13
N ASP A 349 -14.87 5.75 -7.35
CA ASP A 349 -16.11 5.01 -7.66
C ASP A 349 -15.85 3.87 -8.66
N PRO A 350 -15.85 2.59 -8.21
CA PRO A 350 -15.55 1.44 -9.06
C PRO A 350 -16.62 1.12 -10.11
N THR A 351 -17.61 1.99 -10.28
CA THR A 351 -18.60 1.93 -11.34
C THR A 351 -18.36 2.91 -12.48
N SER A 352 -17.47 3.88 -12.27
CA SER A 352 -16.80 4.69 -13.28
C SER A 352 -15.49 3.99 -13.67
N SER A 353 -14.96 4.24 -14.88
CA SER A 353 -13.79 3.46 -15.32
C SER A 353 -12.84 4.19 -16.24
N ALA A 354 -13.28 4.54 -17.45
CA ALA A 354 -12.39 5.08 -18.46
C ALA A 354 -12.69 6.57 -18.70
N ASP A 355 -11.69 7.41 -18.57
CA ASP A 355 -11.65 8.82 -18.98
C ASP A 355 -10.39 9.03 -19.83
N THR A 356 -10.53 8.81 -21.14
CA THR A 356 -9.38 8.80 -22.05
C THR A 356 -8.75 10.18 -22.22
N ASP A 357 -9.51 11.26 -22.02
CA ASP A 357 -9.06 12.63 -22.27
C ASP A 357 -8.91 13.52 -21.02
N GLY A 358 -9.32 13.02 -19.86
CA GLY A 358 -9.10 13.62 -18.55
C GLY A 358 -10.08 14.75 -18.24
N ASP A 359 -11.30 14.71 -18.77
CA ASP A 359 -12.30 15.76 -18.61
C ASP A 359 -13.34 15.49 -17.51
N THR A 360 -13.20 14.37 -16.78
CA THR A 360 -14.06 13.87 -15.69
C THR A 360 -15.40 13.25 -16.12
N ILE A 361 -15.58 12.97 -17.41
CA ILE A 361 -16.74 12.24 -17.93
C ILE A 361 -16.30 10.85 -18.38
N ASP A 362 -17.01 9.81 -17.93
CA ASP A 362 -16.74 8.44 -18.40
C ASP A 362 -16.89 8.33 -19.93
N ASP A 363 -15.91 7.73 -20.60
CA ASP A 363 -15.88 7.41 -22.05
C ASP A 363 -17.18 6.75 -22.55
N SER A 364 -17.89 6.04 -21.66
CA SER A 364 -19.13 5.34 -21.99
C SER A 364 -20.37 6.25 -22.13
N VAL A 365 -20.30 7.46 -21.56
CA VAL A 365 -21.35 8.49 -21.61
C VAL A 365 -20.86 9.81 -22.19
N ASP A 366 -19.56 9.94 -22.44
CA ASP A 366 -18.92 11.08 -23.10
C ASP A 366 -19.28 11.15 -24.60
N ASN A 367 -19.78 12.30 -25.04
CA ASN A 367 -20.06 12.59 -26.45
C ASN A 367 -18.81 12.98 -27.26
N CYS A 368 -17.66 13.19 -26.61
CA CYS A 368 -16.35 13.39 -27.23
C CYS A 368 -15.19 12.68 -26.50
N PRO A 369 -15.11 11.32 -26.48
CA PRO A 369 -14.16 10.51 -25.68
C PRO A 369 -12.65 10.70 -25.92
N ALA A 370 -12.24 11.67 -26.72
CA ALA A 370 -10.85 11.96 -27.03
C ALA A 370 -10.55 13.46 -27.07
N VAL A 371 -11.54 14.31 -26.76
CA VAL A 371 -11.44 15.77 -26.79
C VAL A 371 -12.14 16.34 -25.56
N PRO A 372 -11.37 16.85 -24.56
CA PRO A 372 -11.95 17.24 -23.28
C PRO A 372 -13.07 18.26 -23.41
N ASN A 373 -14.26 17.90 -22.94
CA ASN A 373 -15.47 18.72 -22.99
C ASN A 373 -16.43 18.41 -21.83
N ALA A 374 -15.99 18.67 -20.60
CA ALA A 374 -16.77 18.48 -19.37
C ALA A 374 -18.19 19.11 -19.36
N GLY A 375 -18.47 20.07 -20.25
CA GLY A 375 -19.79 20.68 -20.43
C GLY A 375 -20.78 19.82 -21.25
N GLN A 376 -20.28 18.82 -21.97
CA GLN A 376 -21.03 17.89 -22.82
C GLN A 376 -22.02 18.59 -23.76
N GLU A 377 -21.64 19.79 -24.25
CA GLU A 377 -22.46 20.52 -25.22
C GLU A 377 -22.62 19.70 -26.51
N ASN A 378 -23.84 19.71 -27.05
CA ASN A 378 -24.25 19.00 -28.25
C ASN A 378 -25.47 19.75 -28.83
N LEU A 379 -25.19 20.70 -29.71
CA LEU A 379 -26.14 21.70 -30.19
C LEU A 379 -27.16 21.11 -31.19
N ASP A 380 -26.74 20.19 -32.05
CA ASP A 380 -27.59 19.56 -33.05
C ASP A 380 -28.28 18.27 -32.54
N GLY A 381 -27.79 17.72 -31.42
CA GLY A 381 -28.32 16.54 -30.74
C GLY A 381 -27.92 15.21 -31.38
N ASP A 382 -26.83 15.18 -32.15
CA ASP A 382 -26.31 13.95 -32.76
C ASP A 382 -25.46 13.13 -31.77
N ALA A 383 -24.61 12.21 -32.24
CA ALA A 383 -23.80 11.37 -31.36
C ALA A 383 -22.47 12.01 -30.91
N LEU A 384 -22.04 13.09 -31.58
CA LEU A 384 -20.83 13.85 -31.30
C LEU A 384 -21.17 15.08 -30.47
N GLY A 385 -20.25 15.50 -29.60
CA GLY A 385 -20.35 16.78 -28.91
C GLY A 385 -19.75 17.92 -29.72
N ASP A 386 -20.13 19.15 -29.38
CA ASP A 386 -19.67 20.40 -30.01
C ASP A 386 -18.13 20.49 -30.10
N ALA A 387 -17.40 19.81 -29.20
CA ALA A 387 -15.95 19.85 -29.13
C ALA A 387 -15.24 18.97 -30.16
N CYS A 388 -15.91 17.91 -30.64
CA CYS A 388 -15.35 16.90 -31.55
C CYS A 388 -16.17 16.72 -32.83
N ASP A 389 -17.33 17.36 -32.91
CA ASP A 389 -18.08 17.52 -34.13
C ASP A 389 -17.46 18.60 -35.02
N ASN A 390 -17.49 18.38 -36.34
CA ASN A 390 -17.06 19.38 -37.33
C ASN A 390 -18.25 20.07 -37.99
N ASP A 391 -19.49 19.70 -37.63
CA ASP A 391 -20.77 20.27 -38.06
C ASP A 391 -21.70 20.35 -36.83
N ALA A 392 -21.21 20.93 -35.73
CA ALA A 392 -21.82 20.95 -34.40
C ALA A 392 -23.22 21.61 -34.37
N ASP A 393 -23.58 22.43 -35.36
CA ASP A 393 -24.92 23.00 -35.50
C ASP A 393 -25.86 22.24 -36.47
N GLY A 394 -25.34 21.21 -37.14
CA GLY A 394 -26.07 20.28 -38.00
C GLY A 394 -26.64 20.90 -39.28
N ASP A 395 -26.08 22.02 -39.76
CA ASP A 395 -26.54 22.70 -40.97
C ASP A 395 -26.00 22.08 -42.28
N GLY A 396 -25.00 21.19 -42.15
CA GLY A 396 -24.39 20.44 -43.25
C GLY A 396 -23.16 21.11 -43.86
N VAL A 397 -22.51 22.03 -43.15
CA VAL A 397 -21.29 22.73 -43.54
C VAL A 397 -20.17 22.41 -42.55
N ASP A 398 -19.12 21.71 -42.99
CA ASP A 398 -17.99 21.37 -42.12
C ASP A 398 -17.08 22.58 -41.83
N GLY A 399 -16.76 22.81 -40.55
CA GLY A 399 -15.87 23.88 -40.07
C GLY A 399 -14.40 23.75 -40.51
N ASP A 400 -14.05 22.70 -41.26
CA ASP A 400 -12.67 22.42 -41.72
C ASP A 400 -12.24 23.28 -42.94
N GLY A 401 -13.17 24.06 -43.51
CA GLY A 401 -12.91 24.96 -44.63
C GLY A 401 -12.69 24.25 -45.98
N SER A 402 -13.02 22.97 -46.10
CA SER A 402 -12.80 22.14 -47.31
C SER A 402 -14.08 21.92 -48.13
N GLY A 403 -15.01 22.88 -48.15
CA GLY A 403 -16.34 22.71 -48.76
C GLY A 403 -16.80 23.68 -49.86
N GLY A 404 -16.04 24.72 -50.26
CA GLY A 404 -16.45 25.67 -51.32
C GLY A 404 -17.03 27.01 -50.81
N PRO A 405 -17.51 27.91 -51.70
CA PRO A 405 -17.88 29.28 -51.32
C PRO A 405 -19.16 29.27 -50.47
N GLY A 406 -18.93 29.30 -49.16
CA GLY A 406 -19.92 29.11 -48.10
C GLY A 406 -19.32 28.41 -46.87
N ALA A 407 -18.00 28.52 -46.66
CA ALA A 407 -17.36 27.99 -45.45
C ALA A 407 -17.88 28.77 -44.25
N ASP A 408 -18.62 28.09 -43.39
CA ASP A 408 -19.01 28.61 -42.10
C ASP A 408 -17.74 28.88 -41.25
N ASN A 409 -17.73 30.01 -40.56
CA ASN A 409 -16.64 30.40 -39.68
C ASN A 409 -16.97 30.13 -38.20
N ASN A 410 -18.14 29.56 -37.92
CA ASN A 410 -18.65 29.41 -36.58
C ASN A 410 -19.66 28.26 -36.46
N ASP A 411 -19.08 27.07 -36.30
CA ASP A 411 -19.70 25.74 -36.16
C ASP A 411 -20.73 25.63 -35.01
N LEU A 412 -20.87 26.68 -34.19
CA LEU A 412 -21.79 26.74 -33.05
C LEU A 412 -23.00 27.66 -33.29
N ASN A 413 -23.32 28.02 -34.55
CA ASN A 413 -24.40 28.96 -34.85
C ASN A 413 -25.19 28.63 -36.12
N ALA A 414 -26.26 27.85 -35.90
CA ALA A 414 -27.25 27.46 -36.90
C ALA A 414 -27.95 28.60 -37.68
N MET A 415 -27.67 29.88 -37.36
CA MET A 415 -28.16 31.03 -38.10
C MET A 415 -27.14 31.61 -39.11
N VAL A 416 -25.90 31.11 -39.14
CA VAL A 416 -24.81 31.61 -39.98
C VAL A 416 -24.49 30.57 -41.05
N THR A 417 -25.23 30.61 -42.15
CA THR A 417 -25.02 29.71 -43.29
C THR A 417 -24.17 30.33 -44.42
N THR A 418 -23.69 31.58 -44.23
CA THR A 418 -22.97 32.35 -45.27
C THR A 418 -22.08 33.46 -44.69
N ASP A 419 -20.90 33.65 -45.31
CA ASP A 419 -19.99 34.78 -45.04
C ASP A 419 -20.67 36.15 -45.28
N ALA A 420 -20.59 37.02 -44.27
CA ALA A 420 -20.68 38.44 -44.51
C ALA A 420 -19.30 38.92 -45.00
N GLU A 421 -19.14 38.95 -46.33
CA GLU A 421 -17.97 39.42 -47.08
C GLU A 421 -17.02 40.29 -46.23
N PRO A 422 -15.73 39.95 -46.11
CA PRO A 422 -14.81 40.76 -45.36
C PRO A 422 -14.79 42.16 -45.98
N SER A 423 -15.10 43.16 -45.16
CA SER A 423 -15.04 44.58 -45.50
C SER A 423 -13.62 45.10 -45.83
N THR A 424 -12.79 44.31 -46.51
CA THR A 424 -11.54 44.78 -47.09
C THR A 424 -11.86 45.57 -48.34
N GLY A 425 -11.89 46.90 -48.20
CA GLY A 425 -12.08 47.85 -49.29
C GLY A 425 -11.10 47.65 -50.45
N GLY A 426 -11.50 46.85 -51.44
CA GLY A 426 -10.67 46.47 -52.58
C GLY A 426 -11.49 46.19 -53.83
N VAL A 427 -11.72 47.26 -54.60
CA VAL A 427 -11.93 47.31 -56.07
C VAL A 427 -12.94 46.33 -56.67
N ASP A 428 -14.15 46.86 -56.85
CA ASP A 428 -15.18 46.49 -57.83
C ASP A 428 -14.59 45.90 -59.13
N VAL A 429 -14.89 44.63 -59.42
CA VAL A 429 -14.48 43.94 -60.66
C VAL A 429 -15.57 44.19 -61.71
N PRO A 430 -15.32 44.96 -62.78
CA PRO A 430 -16.37 45.28 -63.73
C PRO A 430 -16.73 44.05 -64.57
N GLY A 431 -17.87 43.39 -64.29
CA GLY A 431 -18.45 42.39 -65.18
C GLY A 431 -19.33 41.28 -64.59
N ASP A 432 -19.58 41.23 -63.28
CA ASP A 432 -20.35 40.14 -62.65
C ASP A 432 -21.87 40.38 -62.58
N GLY A 433 -22.34 41.57 -62.94
CA GLY A 433 -23.76 41.82 -63.21
C GLY A 433 -24.66 41.83 -61.97
N VAL A 434 -24.10 41.96 -60.77
CA VAL A 434 -24.86 42.32 -59.57
C VAL A 434 -24.84 43.85 -59.40
N ASP A 435 -25.96 44.48 -59.75
CA ASP A 435 -26.19 45.92 -59.57
C ASP A 435 -26.35 46.19 -58.07
N ASP A 436 -25.27 46.61 -57.42
CA ASP A 436 -25.29 46.99 -56.01
C ASP A 436 -25.91 48.39 -55.90
N VAL A 437 -27.22 48.42 -55.61
CA VAL A 437 -28.03 49.64 -55.60
C VAL A 437 -27.68 50.49 -54.37
N GLY A 438 -26.57 51.21 -54.45
CA GLY A 438 -25.99 51.97 -53.35
C GLY A 438 -25.60 53.41 -53.69
N GLY A 439 -26.60 54.27 -53.89
CA GLY A 439 -26.51 55.67 -53.43
C GLY A 439 -26.26 56.76 -54.48
N THR A 440 -27.32 57.52 -54.78
CA THR A 440 -27.18 58.94 -55.17
C THR A 440 -27.45 59.82 -53.97
N GLY A 441 -26.39 60.28 -53.31
CA GLY A 441 -26.40 61.56 -52.63
C GLY A 441 -26.08 62.67 -53.63
N LEU A 442 -26.96 63.66 -53.77
CA LEU A 442 -26.63 64.98 -54.31
C LEU A 442 -27.23 66.06 -53.40
N ASN A 443 -26.33 66.93 -52.90
CA ASN A 443 -26.48 68.29 -52.39
C ASN A 443 -27.58 68.64 -51.38
#